data_AF-A0A1S2VN65-F1
#
_entry.id   AF-A0A1S2VN65-F1
#
_cell.length_a   1.000
_cell.length_b   1.000
_cell.length_c   1.000
_cell.angle_alpha   90.00
_cell.angle_beta   90.00
_cell.angle_gamma   90.00
#
_symmetry.space_group_name_H-M   'P 1'
#
loop_
_entity.id
_entity.type
_entity.pdbx_description
1 polymer ?
#
loop_
_entity_poly.entity_id
_entity_poly.type
_entity_poly.pdbx_seq_one_letter_code
_entity_poly.pdbx_strand_id
1 'polypeptide(L)'
;MVIATLSGCSMGDQKPDNLIPPDKMADVLTEIHLAESRVSRLNLRSLDSSNLVYQRLEGQIFKKFAVDTSAYRKSYAYYSSHPVELEGVYKQVTEKLQKKIDAGKKGSKRPTP
;
A
#
# COMPACT_ATOMS: atom_id res chain seq x y z
N MET A 1 2.98 41.31 23.73
CA MET A 1 3.43 41.11 22.34
C MET A 1 4.25 39.82 22.30
N VAL A 2 3.58 38.68 22.11
CA VAL A 2 4.24 37.38 21.93
C VAL A 2 4.02 37.03 20.47
N ILE A 3 4.95 37.45 19.62
CA ILE A 3 5.00 36.97 18.25
C ILE A 3 5.66 35.61 18.33
N ALA A 4 4.85 34.57 18.56
CA ALA A 4 5.26 33.20 18.33
C ALA A 4 5.35 33.01 16.82
N THR A 5 6.50 33.33 16.24
CA THR A 5 6.86 32.88 14.90
C THR A 5 6.98 31.37 14.95
N LEU A 6 5.92 30.68 14.55
CA LEU A 6 6.03 29.34 14.01
C LEU A 6 6.84 29.47 12.72
N SER A 7 8.16 29.40 12.85
CA SER A 7 9.05 29.08 11.74
C SER A 7 8.69 27.67 11.29
N GLY A 8 7.71 27.57 10.40
CA GLY A 8 7.46 26.37 9.61
C GLY A 8 8.68 26.16 8.73
N CYS A 9 9.67 25.41 9.24
CA CYS A 9 10.67 24.80 8.38
C CYS A 9 9.92 23.91 7.40
N SER A 10 9.90 24.31 6.15
CA SER A 10 9.48 23.50 5.00
C SER A 10 10.44 22.31 4.88
N MET A 11 10.32 21.31 5.75
CA MET A 11 10.85 19.95 5.53
C MET A 11 9.95 19.22 4.52
N GLY A 12 9.50 19.92 3.48
CA GLY A 12 8.47 19.46 2.56
C GLY A 12 9.01 18.68 1.36
N ASP A 13 10.23 18.96 0.88
CA ASP A 13 10.61 18.53 -0.48
C ASP A 13 11.83 17.59 -0.57
N GLN A 14 12.31 17.04 0.54
CA GLN A 14 13.40 16.05 0.47
C GLN A 14 12.84 14.69 0.08
N LYS A 15 12.76 14.46 -1.22
CA LYS A 15 12.50 13.16 -1.83
C LYS A 15 13.54 12.14 -1.32
N PRO A 16 13.12 11.02 -0.73
CA PRO A 16 14.06 9.98 -0.30
C PRO A 16 14.89 9.47 -1.48
N ASP A 17 16.19 9.23 -1.27
CA ASP A 17 17.08 8.67 -2.30
C ASP A 17 16.58 7.33 -2.85
N ASN A 18 15.87 6.57 -2.02
CA ASN A 18 15.26 5.29 -2.35
C ASN A 18 13.74 5.37 -2.48
N LEU A 19 13.21 6.48 -2.98
CA LEU A 19 11.76 6.62 -3.21
C LEU A 19 11.28 5.54 -4.19
N ILE A 20 10.34 4.73 -3.73
CA ILE A 20 9.62 3.77 -4.56
C ILE A 20 8.75 4.58 -5.55
N PRO A 21 8.89 4.37 -6.88
CA PRO A 21 8.08 5.08 -7.86
C PRO A 21 6.57 4.89 -7.66
N PRO A 22 5.71 5.85 -8.04
CA PRO A 22 4.27 5.79 -7.79
C PRO A 22 3.60 4.50 -8.29
N ASP A 23 3.93 4.05 -9.50
CA ASP A 23 3.35 2.84 -10.09
C ASP A 23 3.73 1.58 -9.30
N LYS A 24 4.99 1.50 -8.86
CA LYS A 24 5.51 0.40 -8.04
C LYS A 24 4.91 0.44 -6.64
N MET A 25 4.71 1.63 -6.07
CA MET A 25 4.02 1.80 -4.80
C MET A 25 2.56 1.35 -4.90
N ALA A 26 1.86 1.71 -5.98
CA ALA A 26 0.50 1.27 -6.23
C ALA A 26 0.39 -0.26 -6.36
N ASP A 27 1.36 -0.92 -7.00
CA ASP A 27 1.42 -2.39 -7.06
C ASP A 27 1.61 -3.03 -5.67
N VAL A 28 2.52 -2.49 -4.86
CA VAL A 28 2.78 -2.95 -3.50
C VAL A 28 1.54 -2.79 -2.63
N LEU A 29 0.94 -1.59 -2.59
CA LEU A 29 -0.26 -1.30 -1.81
C LEU A 29 -1.46 -2.16 -2.24
N THR A 30 -1.61 -2.40 -3.54
CA THR A 30 -2.63 -3.30 -4.06
C THR A 30 -2.48 -4.70 -3.46
N GLU A 31 -1.27 -5.27 -3.44
CA GLU A 31 -1.05 -6.61 -2.91
C GLU A 31 -1.17 -6.66 -1.38
N ILE A 32 -0.80 -5.58 -0.67
CA ILE A 32 -1.03 -5.42 0.78
C ILE A 32 -2.52 -5.47 1.09
N HIS A 33 -3.35 -4.66 0.43
CA HIS A 33 -4.80 -4.67 0.67
C HIS A 33 -5.46 -6.02 0.34
N LEU A 34 -4.96 -6.74 -0.66
CA LEU A 34 -5.40 -8.10 -0.95
C LEU A 34 -4.98 -9.09 0.14
N ALA A 35 -3.78 -8.95 0.69
CA ALA A 35 -3.31 -9.75 1.81
C ALA A 35 -4.14 -9.50 3.07
N GLU A 36 -4.39 -8.24 3.43
CA GLU A 36 -5.30 -7.86 4.53
C GLU A 36 -6.69 -8.46 4.34
N SER A 37 -7.26 -8.32 3.14
CA SER A 37 -8.56 -8.89 2.80
C SER A 37 -8.57 -10.42 2.91
N ARG A 38 -7.47 -11.10 2.55
CA ARG A 38 -7.34 -12.56 2.71
C ARG A 38 -7.29 -12.96 4.18
N VAL A 39 -6.46 -12.27 4.97
CA VAL A 39 -6.32 -12.53 6.41
C VAL A 39 -7.65 -12.30 7.13
N SER A 40 -8.34 -11.20 6.82
CA SER A 40 -9.68 -10.89 7.36
C SER A 40 -10.69 -12.02 7.08
N ARG A 41 -10.67 -12.61 5.88
CA ARG A 41 -11.55 -13.74 5.53
C ARG A 41 -11.21 -15.06 6.22
N LEU A 42 -9.99 -15.23 6.74
CA LEU A 42 -9.62 -16.44 7.47
C LEU A 42 -10.28 -16.52 8.86
N ASN A 43 -10.92 -15.43 9.31
CA ASN A 43 -11.65 -15.34 10.59
C ASN A 43 -10.85 -15.95 11.76
N LEU A 44 -9.55 -15.62 11.81
CA LEU A 44 -8.64 -16.16 12.82
C LEU A 44 -9.11 -15.72 14.20
N ARG A 45 -9.12 -16.68 15.14
CA ARG A 45 -9.70 -16.49 16.48
C ARG A 45 -8.97 -15.47 17.35
N SER A 46 -7.74 -15.10 17.03
CA SER A 46 -6.96 -14.11 17.78
C SER A 46 -6.29 -13.08 16.87
N LEU A 47 -6.19 -11.84 17.37
CA LEU A 47 -5.48 -10.74 16.70
C LEU A 47 -4.00 -11.07 16.47
N ASP A 48 -3.37 -11.76 17.40
CA ASP A 48 -1.96 -12.18 17.27
C ASP A 48 -1.75 -13.13 16.09
N SER A 49 -2.69 -14.05 15.87
CA SER A 49 -2.66 -14.97 14.72
C SER A 49 -2.79 -14.20 13.41
N SER A 50 -3.71 -13.24 13.34
CA SER A 50 -3.90 -12.37 12.17
C SER A 50 -2.66 -11.52 11.88
N ASN A 51 -2.05 -10.93 12.91
CA ASN A 51 -0.85 -10.12 12.79
C ASN A 51 0.34 -10.93 12.29
N LEU A 52 0.55 -12.15 12.80
CA LEU A 52 1.64 -13.01 12.36
C LEU A 52 1.49 -13.42 10.88
N VAL A 53 0.27 -13.75 10.45
CA VAL A 53 0.02 -14.09 9.04
C VAL A 53 0.20 -12.87 8.16
N TYR A 54 -0.27 -11.70 8.58
CA TYR A 54 -0.08 -10.43 7.87
C TYR A 54 1.42 -10.12 7.68
N GLN A 55 2.22 -10.17 8.75
CA GLN A 55 3.67 -9.89 8.68
C GLN A 55 4.40 -10.84 7.70
N ARG A 56 4.00 -12.12 7.66
CA ARG A 56 4.55 -13.06 6.68
C ARG A 56 4.17 -12.69 5.25
N LEU A 57 2.91 -12.30 5.01
CA LEU A 57 2.45 -11.90 3.69
C LEU A 57 3.11 -10.59 3.24
N GLU A 58 3.22 -9.61 4.12
CA GLU A 58 3.92 -8.35 3.89
C GLU A 58 5.39 -8.60 3.50
N GLY A 59 6.09 -9.45 4.24
CA GLY A 59 7.46 -9.85 3.90
C GLY A 59 7.57 -10.55 2.54
N GLN A 60 6.56 -11.35 2.14
CA GLN A 60 6.52 -11.95 0.80
C GLN A 60 6.26 -10.92 -0.30
N ILE A 61 5.40 -9.94 -0.05
CA ILE A 61 5.09 -8.85 -0.98
C ILE A 61 6.35 -8.02 -1.24
N PHE A 62 7.05 -7.60 -0.19
CA PHE A 62 8.29 -6.82 -0.33
C PHE A 62 9.37 -7.59 -1.09
N LYS A 63 9.53 -8.90 -0.83
CA LYS A 63 10.41 -9.76 -1.63
C LYS A 63 9.98 -9.83 -3.09
N LYS A 64 8.69 -10.03 -3.37
CA LYS A 64 8.14 -10.12 -4.74
C LYS A 64 8.43 -8.86 -5.56
N PHE A 65 8.36 -7.68 -4.95
CA PHE A 65 8.61 -6.42 -5.64
C PHE A 65 10.07 -5.94 -5.52
N ALA A 66 10.96 -6.71 -4.89
CA ALA A 66 12.32 -6.27 -4.56
C ALA A 66 12.30 -4.86 -3.92
N VAL A 67 11.50 -4.73 -2.86
CA VAL A 67 11.33 -3.52 -2.07
C VAL A 67 11.92 -3.78 -0.69
N ASP A 68 12.75 -2.85 -0.24
CA ASP A 68 13.23 -2.83 1.13
C ASP A 68 12.17 -2.21 2.06
N THR A 69 12.00 -2.77 3.26
CA THR A 69 11.00 -2.27 4.22
C THR A 69 11.27 -0.83 4.64
N SER A 70 12.53 -0.41 4.76
CA SER A 70 12.87 0.98 5.09
C SER A 70 12.59 1.91 3.91
N ALA A 71 12.85 1.48 2.68
CA ALA A 71 12.49 2.20 1.47
C ALA A 71 10.96 2.39 1.37
N TYR A 72 10.19 1.34 1.65
CA TYR A 72 8.74 1.41 1.71
C TYR A 72 8.26 2.43 2.75
N ARG A 73 8.74 2.33 4.00
CA ARG A 73 8.34 3.24 5.08
C ARG A 73 8.64 4.70 4.76
N LYS A 74 9.86 4.98 4.25
CA LYS A 74 10.26 6.34 3.85
C LYS A 74 9.41 6.86 2.69
N SER A 75 9.16 6.02 1.70
CA SER A 75 8.35 6.39 0.53
C SER A 75 6.90 6.62 0.90
N TYR A 76 6.33 5.77 1.75
CA TYR A 76 4.96 5.93 2.23
C TYR A 76 4.80 7.22 3.05
N ALA A 77 5.78 7.55 3.91
CA ALA A 77 5.81 8.81 4.65
C ALA A 77 5.89 10.02 3.71
N TYR A 78 6.74 9.95 2.67
CA TYR A 78 6.83 10.99 1.64
C TYR A 78 5.49 11.17 0.92
N TYR A 79 4.87 10.12 0.39
CA TYR A 79 3.57 10.25 -0.27
C TYR A 79 2.49 10.76 0.70
N SER A 80 2.51 10.33 1.97
CA SER A 80 1.56 10.81 2.98
C SER A 80 1.65 12.32 3.25
N SER A 81 2.81 12.94 3.04
CA SER A 81 2.99 14.39 3.12
C SER A 81 2.74 15.12 1.79
N HIS A 82 2.49 14.40 0.71
CA HIS A 82 2.25 14.94 -0.65
C HIS A 82 0.89 14.46 -1.19
N PRO A 83 -0.23 15.11 -0.80
CA PRO A 83 -1.58 14.64 -1.10
C PRO A 83 -1.85 14.39 -2.59
N VAL A 84 -1.33 15.23 -3.48
CA VAL A 84 -1.52 15.09 -4.93
C VAL A 84 -0.83 13.82 -5.47
N GLU A 85 0.37 13.52 -5.00
CA GLU A 85 1.08 12.31 -5.39
C GLU A 85 0.42 11.06 -4.79
N LEU A 86 -0.01 11.14 -3.53
CA LEU A 86 -0.73 10.06 -2.87
C LEU A 86 -2.06 9.74 -3.56
N GLU A 87 -2.80 10.77 -3.98
CA GLU A 87 -4.03 10.61 -4.75
C GLU A 87 -3.76 9.85 -6.06
N GLY A 88 -2.69 10.21 -6.77
CA GLY A 88 -2.25 9.50 -7.97
C GLY A 88 -1.96 8.01 -7.72
N VAL A 89 -1.26 7.71 -6.62
CA VAL A 89 -0.99 6.33 -6.19
C VAL A 89 -2.30 5.58 -5.90
N TYR A 90 -3.21 6.16 -5.11
CA TYR A 90 -4.46 5.50 -4.73
C TYR A 90 -5.45 5.34 -5.88
N LYS A 91 -5.44 6.26 -6.86
CA LYS A 91 -6.19 6.08 -8.11
C LYS A 91 -5.74 4.81 -8.82
N GLN A 92 -4.44 4.60 -8.96
CA GLN A 92 -3.90 3.37 -9.55
C GLN A 92 -4.21 2.12 -8.71
N VAL A 93 -4.14 2.20 -7.38
CA VAL A 93 -4.53 1.10 -6.49
C VAL A 93 -5.97 0.68 -6.75
N THR A 94 -6.89 1.65 -6.80
CA THR A 94 -8.31 1.42 -7.05
C THR A 94 -8.54 0.75 -8.40
N GLU A 95 -7.90 1.27 -9.46
CA GLU A 95 -7.98 0.69 -10.81
C GLU A 95 -7.45 -0.75 -10.85
N LYS A 96 -6.32 -1.03 -10.18
CA LYS A 96 -5.72 -2.37 -10.11
C LYS A 96 -6.60 -3.35 -9.32
N LEU A 97 -7.18 -2.91 -8.20
CA LEU A 97 -8.12 -3.71 -7.41
C LEU A 97 -9.37 -4.06 -8.23
N GLN A 98 -9.96 -3.07 -8.92
CA GLN A 98 -11.13 -3.29 -9.78
C GLN A 98 -10.83 -4.33 -10.87
N LYS A 99 -9.69 -4.21 -11.55
CA LYS A 99 -9.25 -5.20 -12.55
C LYS A 99 -9.14 -6.62 -11.98
N LYS A 100 -8.63 -6.77 -10.76
CA LYS A 100 -8.51 -8.09 -10.09
C LYS A 100 -9.87 -8.66 -9.69
N ILE A 101 -10.79 -7.83 -9.23
CA ILE A 101 -12.18 -8.22 -8.94
C ILE A 101 -12.87 -8.70 -10.22
N ASP A 102 -12.74 -7.94 -11.31
CA ASP A 102 -13.36 -8.28 -12.59
C ASP A 102 -12.77 -9.56 -13.21
N ALA A 103 -11.47 -9.77 -13.07
CA ALA A 103 -10.81 -11.02 -13.44
C ALA A 103 -11.36 -12.21 -12.63
N GLY A 104 -11.57 -12.03 -11.32
CA GLY A 104 -12.19 -13.03 -10.45
C GLY A 104 -13.63 -13.38 -10.85
N LYS A 105 -14.43 -12.38 -11.26
CA LYS A 105 -15.80 -12.59 -11.75
C LYS A 105 -15.84 -13.34 -13.10
N LYS A 106 -14.92 -13.03 -14.02
CA LYS A 106 -14.82 -13.73 -15.31
C LYS A 106 -14.45 -15.21 -15.15
N GLY A 107 -13.65 -15.56 -14.14
CA GLY A 107 -13.33 -16.96 -13.81
C GLY A 107 -14.48 -17.77 -13.21
N SER A 108 -15.50 -17.11 -12.63
CA SER A 108 -16.68 -17.78 -12.05
C SER A 108 -17.79 -18.06 -13.07
N LYS A 109 -17.78 -17.41 -14.25
CA LYS A 109 -18.67 -17.73 -15.37
C LYS A 109 -18.05 -18.85 -16.24
N ARG A 110 -17.97 -20.05 -15.69
CA ARG A 110 -17.76 -21.26 -16.51
C ARG A 110 -19.10 -21.56 -17.20
N PRO A 111 -19.16 -21.71 -18.54
CA PRO A 111 -20.42 -22.03 -19.20
C PRO A 111 -20.87 -23.40 -18.69
N THR A 112 -22.10 -23.46 -18.15
CA THR A 112 -22.82 -24.71 -17.99
C THR A 112 -23.01 -25.35 -19.38
N PRO A 113 -22.82 -26.68 -19.50
CA PRO A 113 -22.96 -27.38 -20.77
C PRO A 113 -24.35 -27.20 -21.40
#